data_AF-A0A920NV87-F1
#
_entry.id   AF-A0A920NV87-F1
#
_cell.length_a   1.000
_cell.length_b   1.000
_cell.length_c   1.000
_cell.angle_alpha   90.00
_cell.angle_beta   90.00
_cell.angle_gamma   90.00
#
_symmetry.space_group_name_H-M   'P 1'
#
loop_
_entity.id
_entity.type
_entity.pdbx_description
1 polymer ?
#
loop_
_entity_poly.entity_id
_entity_poly.type
_entity_poly.pdbx_seq_one_letter_code
_entity_poly.pdbx_strand_id
1 'polypeptide(L)' 'MENSQFLRALHIGVYIYKVDFIKQFVDWKQSNNEKKEKLEQLRALDKGKKIGAIKSLSKEHIGIDTKEDLNKARKLDLNG' A
#
# COMPACT_ATOMS: atom_id res chain seq x y z
N MET A 1 -26.05 -17.79 -10.04
CA MET A 1 -24.96 -16.80 -10.22
C MET A 1 -24.51 -16.43 -8.82
N GLU A 2 -23.35 -16.92 -8.40
CA GLU A 2 -22.87 -16.77 -7.03
C GLU A 2 -22.71 -15.30 -6.67
N ASN A 3 -23.27 -14.95 -5.52
CA ASN A 3 -23.26 -13.64 -4.92
C ASN A 3 -21.83 -13.37 -4.43
N SER A 4 -20.94 -12.93 -5.33
CA SER A 4 -19.55 -12.62 -4.98
C SER A 4 -19.54 -11.36 -4.12
N GLN A 5 -19.53 -11.56 -2.81
CA GLN A 5 -19.37 -10.51 -1.83
C GLN A 5 -17.96 -9.93 -2.01
N PHE A 6 -17.88 -8.73 -2.60
CA PHE A 6 -16.61 -8.03 -2.76
C PHE A 6 -15.95 -7.83 -1.39
N LEU A 7 -14.77 -8.42 -1.21
CA LEU A 7 -13.92 -8.14 -0.07
C LEU A 7 -13.44 -6.69 -0.19
N ARG A 8 -14.06 -5.79 0.57
CA ARG A 8 -13.58 -4.42 0.73
C ARG A 8 -12.35 -4.44 1.64
N ALA A 9 -11.19 -4.16 1.08
CA ALA A 9 -9.95 -3.99 1.82
C ALA A 9 -9.37 -2.60 1.57
N LEU A 10 -8.74 -2.02 2.59
CA LEU A 10 -7.93 -0.81 2.43
C LEU A 10 -6.51 -1.24 2.11
N HIS A 11 -5.93 -0.67 1.05
CA HIS A 11 -4.52 -0.88 0.73
C HIS A 11 -3.63 -0.15 1.74
N ILE A 12 -2.65 -0.84 2.29
CA ILE A 12 -1.63 -0.28 3.19
C ILE A 12 -0.35 -0.11 2.39
N GLY A 13 0.26 1.07 2.42
CA GLY A 13 1.47 1.42 1.66
C GLY A 13 2.76 0.77 2.17
N VAL A 14 2.72 -0.51 2.51
CA VAL A 14 3.88 -1.31 2.92
C VAL A 14 4.11 -2.36 1.85
N TYR A 15 5.34 -2.41 1.32
CA TYR A 15 5.68 -3.26 0.20
C TYR A 15 6.93 -4.08 0.45
N ILE A 16 7.01 -5.23 -0.21
CA ILE A 16 8.17 -6.11 -0.22
C ILE A 16 8.56 -6.34 -1.68
N TYR A 17 9.81 -6.03 -2.03
CA TYR A 17 10.30 -6.16 -3.39
C TYR A 17 11.67 -6.85 -3.42
N LYS A 18 11.95 -7.53 -4.53
CA LYS A 18 13.32 -7.92 -4.88
C LYS A 18 14.09 -6.68 -5.34
N VAL A 19 15.37 -6.59 -5.00
CA VAL A 19 16.24 -5.47 -5.40
C VAL A 19 16.23 -5.26 -6.92
N ASP A 20 16.37 -6.33 -7.70
CA ASP A 20 16.39 -6.23 -9.16
C ASP A 20 15.06 -5.76 -9.75
N PHE A 21 13.94 -6.02 -9.06
CA PHE A 21 12.64 -5.48 -9.45
C PHE A 21 12.59 -3.97 -9.23
N ILE A 22 13.05 -3.47 -8.08
CA ILE A 22 13.08 -2.03 -7.79
C ILE A 22 13.91 -1.31 -8.86
N LYS A 23 15.10 -1.82 -9.19
CA LYS A 23 15.96 -1.24 -10.25
C LYS A 23 15.21 -1.10 -11.59
N GLN A 24 14.52 -2.16 -12.02
CA GLN A 24 13.72 -2.09 -13.25
C GLN A 24 12.51 -1.15 -13.12
N PHE A 25 11.84 -1.17 -11.97
CA PHE A 25 10.60 -0.41 -11.74
C PHE A 25 10.83 1.10 -11.81
N VAL A 26 11.93 1.58 -11.23
CA VAL A 26 12.28 3.01 -11.24
C VAL A 26 12.67 3.51 -12.64
N ASP A 27 13.20 2.63 -13.49
CA ASP A 27 13.57 2.97 -14.88
C ASP A 27 12.36 3.07 -15.82
N TRP A 28 11.20 2.52 -15.43
CA TRP A 28 9.99 2.62 -16.24
C TRP A 28 9.36 4.00 -16.14
N LYS A 29 8.96 4.55 -17.29
CA LYS A 29 8.08 5.73 -17.32
C LYS A 29 6.76 5.43 -16.62
N GLN A 30 6.20 6.45 -15.97
CA GLN A 30 4.87 6.37 -15.39
C GLN A 30 3.83 5.93 -16.42
N SER A 31 2.97 5.00 -16.03
CA SER A 31 1.89 4.53 -16.89
C SER A 31 0.72 5.50 -16.93
N ASN A 32 -0.20 5.30 -17.87
CA ASN A 32 -1.40 6.14 -17.97
C ASN A 32 -2.29 5.99 -16.73
N ASN A 33 -2.47 4.76 -16.22
CA ASN A 33 -3.30 4.52 -15.04
C ASN A 33 -2.65 5.08 -13.77
N GLU A 34 -1.33 4.95 -13.62
CA GLU A 34 -0.62 5.57 -12.50
C GLU A 34 -0.85 7.08 -12.47
N LYS A 35 -0.72 7.77 -13.62
CA LYS A 35 -0.92 9.23 -13.68
C LYS A 35 -2.35 9.62 -13.37
N LYS A 36 -3.32 8.86 -13.88
CA LYS A 36 -4.74 9.12 -13.71
C LYS A 36 -5.18 8.95 -12.26
N GLU A 37 -4.77 7.86 -11.61
CA GLU A 37 -5.22 7.51 -10.26
C GLU A 37 -4.25 7.94 -9.16
N LYS A 38 -3.05 8.41 -9.53
CA LYS A 38 -1.93 8.76 -8.63
C LYS A 38 -1.48 7.59 -7.74
N LEU A 39 -1.43 6.39 -8.33
CA LEU A 39 -1.09 5.13 -7.65
C LEU A 39 0.06 4.42 -8.36
N GLU A 40 1.25 4.42 -7.74
CA GLU A 40 2.49 3.88 -8.32
C GLU A 40 2.42 2.38 -8.65
N GLN A 41 1.69 1.60 -7.85
CA GLN A 41 1.56 0.15 -8.01
C GLN A 41 0.85 -0.21 -9.32
N LEU A 42 0.07 0.71 -9.91
CA LEU A 42 -0.55 0.52 -11.22
C LEU A 42 0.50 0.44 -12.34
N ARG A 43 1.66 1.11 -12.21
CA ARG A 43 2.76 0.99 -13.19
C ARG A 43 3.24 -0.45 -13.31
N ALA A 44 3.32 -1.16 -12.18
CA ALA A 44 3.72 -2.56 -12.16
C ALA A 44 2.65 -3.45 -12.83
N LEU A 45 1.38 -3.24 -12.50
CA LEU A 45 0.26 -3.98 -13.09
C LEU A 45 0.15 -3.76 -14.60
N ASP A 46 0.28 -2.51 -15.06
CA ASP A 46 0.24 -2.17 -16.49
C ASP A 46 1.40 -2.78 -17.28
N LYS A 47 2.51 -3.09 -16.61
CA LYS A 47 3.66 -3.83 -17.18
C LYS A 47 3.52 -5.35 -17.05
N GLY A 48 2.32 -5.84 -16.70
CA GLY A 48 2.01 -7.26 -16.57
C GLY A 48 2.64 -7.95 -15.34
N LYS A 49 3.11 -7.17 -14.36
CA LYS A 49 3.65 -7.72 -13.12
C LYS A 49 2.51 -8.10 -12.18
N LYS A 50 2.66 -9.21 -11.47
CA LYS A 50 1.68 -9.67 -10.47
C LYS A 50 2.03 -9.06 -9.12
N ILE A 51 1.02 -8.61 -8.38
CA ILE A 51 1.14 -8.13 -7.01
C ILE A 51 0.38 -9.09 -6.11
N GLY A 52 1.06 -9.67 -5.13
CA GLY A 52 0.42 -10.40 -4.04
C GLY A 52 0.09 -9.45 -2.90
N ALA A 53 -1.06 -9.62 -2.27
CA ALA A 53 -1.46 -8.87 -1.08
C ALA A 53 -1.91 -9.85 0.02
N ILE A 54 -1.55 -9.54 1.26
CA ILE A 54 -1.97 -10.30 2.45
C ILE A 54 -2.70 -9.36 3.40
N LYS A 55 -3.65 -9.90 4.18
CA LYS A 55 -4.29 -9.11 5.24
C LYS A 55 -3.27 -8.81 6.33
N SER A 56 -3.23 -7.54 6.75
CA SER A 56 -2.45 -7.12 7.92
C SER A 56 -2.92 -7.85 9.18
N LEU A 57 -1.97 -8.22 10.04
CA LEU A 57 -2.26 -8.74 11.38
C LEU A 57 -2.49 -7.61 12.39
N SER A 58 -2.05 -6.39 12.08
CA SER A 58 -2.24 -5.23 12.95
C SER A 58 -3.69 -4.79 12.95
N LYS A 59 -4.21 -4.48 14.13
CA LYS A 59 -5.55 -3.90 14.31
C LYS A 59 -5.58 -2.41 13.99
N GLU A 60 -4.45 -1.73 14.17
CA GLU A 60 -4.32 -0.29 13.97
C GLU A 60 -3.14 0.04 13.06
N HIS A 61 -3.32 1.06 12.23
CA HIS A 61 -2.30 1.59 11.33
C HIS A 61 -2.23 3.10 11.56
N ILE A 62 -1.23 3.55 12.34
CA ILE A 62 -1.02 4.96 12.63
C ILE A 62 0.18 5.49 11.83
N GLY A 63 -0.08 6.45 10.94
CA GLY A 63 0.95 7.34 10.39
C GLY A 63 1.05 8.57 11.28
N ILE A 64 2.27 9.07 11.51
CA ILE A 64 2.49 10.29 12.29
C ILE A 64 2.87 11.41 11.31
N ASP A 65 1.87 12.19 10.89
CA ASP A 65 2.08 13.32 9.99
C ASP A 65 1.79 14.67 10.68
N THR A 66 1.00 14.65 11.77
CA THR A 66 0.63 15.83 12.56
C THR A 66 1.02 15.70 14.04
N LYS A 67 0.97 16.83 14.77
CA LYS A 67 1.20 16.84 16.22
C LYS A 67 0.14 16.02 16.95
N GLU A 68 -1.09 16.04 16.45
CA GLU A 68 -2.22 15.27 16.95
C GLU A 68 -1.96 13.76 16.80
N ASP A 69 -1.40 13.32 15.66
CA ASP A 69 -1.06 11.91 15.44
C ASP A 69 0.05 11.44 16.38
N LEU A 70 1.06 12.28 16.63
CA LEU A 70 2.09 12.00 17.63
C LEU A 70 1.49 11.84 19.04
N ASN A 71 0.55 12.71 19.41
CA ASN A 71 -0.11 12.62 20.71
C ASN A 71 -0.97 11.34 20.82
N LYS A 72 -1.61 10.91 19.74
CA LYS A 72 -2.33 9.61 19.70
C LYS A 72 -1.36 8.44 19.81
N ALA A 73 -0.28 8.44 19.04
CA ALA A 73 0.73 7.38 19.07
C ALA A 73 1.34 7.20 20.46
N ARG A 74 1.66 8.30 21.15
CA ARG A 74 2.17 8.26 22.54
C ARG A 74 1.18 7.63 23.52
N LYS A 75 -0.12 7.83 23.35
CA LYS A 75 -1.13 7.17 24.21
C LYS A 75 -1.19 5.66 23.98
N LEU A 76 -0.93 5.20 22.75
CA LEU A 76 -0.86 3.76 22.45
C LEU A 76 0.36 3.11 23.11
N ASP A 77 1.52 3.78 23.05
CA ASP A 77 2.78 3.30 23.63
C ASP A 77 2.73 3.20 25.17
N LEU A 78 2.03 4.13 25.82
CA LEU A 78 1.86 4.17 27.29
C LEU A 78 0.84 3.15 27.83
N ASN A 79 0.10 2.47 26.96
CA ASN A 79 -0.87 1.43 27.32
C ASN A 79 -0.34 0.01 27.03
N GLY A 80 0.94 -0.11 26.68
CA GLY A 80 1.67 -1.37 26.45
C GLY A 80 2.42 -1.86 27.68
#